data_AF-A0A7R9PTT9-F1
#
_entry.id   AF-A0A7R9PTT9-F1
#
_cell.length_a   1.000
_cell.length_b   1.000
_cell.length_c   1.000
_cell.angle_alpha   90.00
_cell.angle_beta   90.00
_cell.angle_gamma   90.00
#
_symmetry.space_group_name_H-M   'P 1'
#
loop_
_entity.id
_entity.type
_entity.pdbx_description
1 polymer ?
#
loop_
_entity_poly.entity_id
_entity_poly.type
_entity_poly.pdbx_seq_one_letter_code
_entity_poly.pdbx_strand_id
1 'polypeptide(L)'
;MVKDRLHELRAAQEDTDNHVVIITENTSLRNQMDAFFQEVEVIRENIDKMFANVEEVKKIHSKILSSPTNDENMKKQLEDLMADVKRTASKVRDKLKAIEMNIEAMEKSGSMSADFRIKKIQHSMLLQKFIDVMNDYNKTQVEYREKCKDRITRQLYITGRQTTNEEVEEMLESGNPTIFTQGIITDTQQAKQSLADIQARHADIIKLENNTQQAKQSLADIQARHADIIKLENSIREMHDMFIDMALLIENQGEIIDRIETQVVTSREYVEDGKQETKKALAFQSKSRKKMIICYICLSVLVVFICSSVISVITFQ
;
A
#
# COMPACT_ATOMS: atom_id res chain seq x y z
N MET A 1 -1.79 3.53 -34.93
CA MET A 1 -0.34 3.49 -35.20
C MET A 1 0.12 4.91 -35.42
N VAL A 2 0.84 5.51 -34.46
CA VAL A 2 1.31 6.90 -34.57
C VAL A 2 2.40 6.91 -35.64
N LYS A 3 2.23 7.70 -36.71
CA LYS A 3 3.24 7.85 -37.75
C LYS A 3 4.45 8.55 -37.15
N ASP A 4 5.63 7.96 -37.31
CA ASP A 4 6.89 8.57 -36.90
C ASP A 4 7.14 9.85 -37.73
N ARG A 5 7.13 11.01 -37.06
CA ARG A 5 7.38 12.33 -37.67
C ARG A 5 8.70 12.94 -37.17
N LEU A 6 9.58 12.14 -36.57
CA LEU A 6 10.86 12.61 -36.02
C LEU A 6 11.73 13.28 -37.11
N HIS A 7 11.66 12.79 -38.34
CA HIS A 7 12.37 13.37 -39.48
C HIS A 7 11.86 14.78 -39.85
N GLU A 8 10.55 15.02 -39.80
CA GLU A 8 9.96 16.34 -40.07
C GLU A 8 10.37 17.36 -38.99
N LEU A 9 10.48 16.92 -37.73
CA LEU A 9 10.95 17.75 -36.62
C LEU A 9 12.42 18.14 -36.75
N ARG A 10 13.30 17.21 -37.18
CA ARG A 10 14.72 17.52 -37.42
C ARG A 10 14.91 18.54 -38.54
N ALA A 11 14.16 18.41 -39.63
CA ALA A 11 14.21 19.35 -40.75
C ALA A 11 13.76 20.77 -40.36
N ALA A 12 12.80 20.90 -39.44
CA ALA A 12 12.36 22.20 -38.92
C ALA A 12 13.32 22.82 -37.90
N GLN A 13 14.21 22.01 -37.29
CA GLN A 13 15.14 22.44 -36.24
C GLN A 13 16.37 23.16 -36.83
N GLU A 14 16.76 22.86 -38.07
CA GLU A 14 17.87 23.51 -38.77
C GLU A 14 17.63 25.02 -39.03
N ASP A 15 16.37 25.48 -39.06
CA ASP A 15 16.00 26.89 -39.27
C ASP A 15 15.97 27.75 -37.99
N THR A 16 16.21 27.16 -36.81
CA THR A 16 16.14 27.84 -35.50
C THR A 16 17.43 27.76 -34.68
N ASP A 17 18.58 27.80 -35.34
CA ASP A 17 19.87 27.79 -34.66
C ASP A 17 20.25 29.18 -34.11
N ASN A 18 19.61 29.60 -33.01
CA ASN A 18 20.26 30.47 -32.00
C ASN A 18 19.54 30.64 -30.64
N HIS A 19 18.61 29.76 -30.26
CA HIS A 19 18.03 29.80 -28.90
C HIS A 19 18.48 28.61 -28.07
N VAL A 20 19.72 28.69 -27.56
CA VAL A 20 20.12 27.91 -26.39
C VAL A 20 19.35 28.46 -25.19
N VAL A 21 18.19 27.87 -24.91
CA VAL A 21 17.59 27.94 -23.59
C VAL A 21 18.51 27.13 -22.67
N ILE A 22 19.36 27.82 -21.92
CA ILE A 22 20.06 27.21 -20.80
C ILE A 22 18.97 26.86 -19.79
N ILE A 23 18.48 25.62 -19.84
CA ILE A 23 17.75 25.03 -18.72
C ILE A 23 18.79 24.94 -17.61
N THR A 24 18.76 25.89 -16.68
CA THR A 24 19.52 25.75 -15.44
C THR A 24 18.97 24.50 -14.76
N GLU A 25 19.65 23.36 -14.92
CA GLU A 25 19.34 22.13 -14.20
C GLU A 25 19.40 22.48 -12.72
N ASN A 26 18.23 22.64 -12.10
CA ASN A 26 18.16 22.91 -10.68
C ASN A 26 18.45 21.59 -9.97
N THR A 27 19.75 21.29 -9.80
CA THR A 27 20.28 20.02 -9.25
C THR A 27 19.59 19.65 -7.93
N SER A 28 19.18 20.64 -7.14
CA SER A 28 18.43 20.45 -5.91
C SER A 28 17.05 19.79 -6.12
N LEU A 29 16.31 20.18 -7.17
CA LEU A 29 14.99 19.59 -7.45
C LEU A 29 15.11 18.16 -7.98
N ARG A 30 16.14 17.89 -8.81
CA ARG A 30 16.42 16.53 -9.29
C ARG A 30 16.74 15.60 -8.13
N ASN A 31 17.61 16.02 -7.22
CA ASN A 31 17.99 15.24 -6.04
C ASN A 31 16.80 14.95 -5.10
N GLN A 32 15.83 15.88 -4.97
CA GLN A 32 14.62 15.66 -4.18
C GLN A 32 13.68 14.61 -4.80
N MET A 33 13.55 14.63 -6.14
CA MET A 33 12.78 13.61 -6.85
C MET A 33 13.45 12.24 -6.84
N ASP A 34 14.77 12.19 -6.98
CA ASP A 34 15.51 10.93 -6.89
C ASP A 34 15.34 10.27 -5.52
N ALA A 35 15.41 11.06 -4.44
CA ALA A 35 15.15 10.57 -3.08
C ALA A 35 13.70 10.07 -2.90
N PHE A 36 12.73 10.78 -3.49
CA PHE A 36 11.34 10.35 -3.47
C PHE A 36 11.12 9.03 -4.23
N PHE A 37 11.71 8.86 -5.42
CA PHE A 37 11.60 7.62 -6.18
C PHE A 37 12.25 6.44 -5.47
N GLN A 38 13.39 6.66 -4.78
CA GLN A 38 13.97 5.63 -3.92
C GLN A 38 13.01 5.23 -2.80
N GLU A 39 12.32 6.18 -2.18
CA GLU A 39 11.31 5.88 -1.16
C GLU A 39 10.12 5.10 -1.73
N VAL A 40 9.64 5.48 -2.92
CA VAL A 40 8.57 4.75 -3.66
C VAL A 40 8.98 3.30 -3.93
N GLU A 41 10.20 3.06 -4.40
CA GLU A 41 10.68 1.70 -4.66
C GLU A 41 10.80 0.88 -3.36
N VAL A 42 11.29 1.49 -2.27
CA VAL A 42 11.32 0.82 -0.96
C VAL A 42 9.91 0.44 -0.50
N ILE A 43 8.91 1.31 -0.68
CA ILE A 43 7.51 0.98 -0.33
C ILE A 43 7.02 -0.18 -1.20
N ARG A 44 7.28 -0.13 -2.50
CA ARG A 44 6.87 -1.18 -3.45
C ARG A 44 7.47 -2.54 -3.10
N GLU A 45 8.78 -2.60 -2.83
CA GLU A 45 9.45 -3.84 -2.42
C GLU A 45 8.86 -4.42 -1.13
N ASN A 46 8.50 -3.56 -0.18
CA ASN A 46 7.85 -3.99 1.06
C ASN A 46 6.44 -4.54 0.81
N ILE A 47 5.66 -3.92 -0.09
CA ILE A 47 4.34 -4.42 -0.50
C ILE A 47 4.47 -5.79 -1.19
N ASP A 48 5.42 -5.93 -2.11
CA ASP A 48 5.67 -7.19 -2.81
C ASP A 48 6.13 -8.30 -1.85
N LYS A 49 6.97 -7.95 -0.86
CA LYS A 49 7.35 -8.87 0.23
C LYS A 49 6.13 -9.27 1.07
N MET A 50 5.26 -8.33 1.41
CA MET A 50 4.03 -8.65 2.16
C MET A 50 3.15 -9.61 1.37
N PHE A 51 2.92 -9.34 0.08
CA PHE A 51 2.16 -10.23 -0.78
C PHE A 51 2.73 -11.66 -0.78
N ALA A 52 4.05 -11.81 -0.93
CA ALA A 52 4.71 -13.11 -0.87
C ALA A 52 4.52 -13.81 0.50
N ASN A 53 4.61 -13.06 1.60
CA ASN A 53 4.37 -13.60 2.94
C ASN A 53 2.92 -14.05 3.13
N VAL A 54 1.94 -13.28 2.63
CA VAL A 54 0.52 -13.63 2.69
C VAL A 54 0.24 -14.93 1.94
N GLU A 55 0.84 -15.11 0.76
CA GLU A 55 0.74 -16.36 0.00
C GLU A 55 1.36 -17.54 0.76
N GLU A 56 2.46 -17.35 1.48
CA GLU A 56 3.04 -18.42 2.30
C GLU A 56 2.18 -18.74 3.53
N VAL A 57 1.58 -17.73 4.16
CA VAL A 57 0.59 -17.89 5.24
C VAL A 57 -0.58 -18.76 4.76
N LYS A 58 -1.14 -18.51 3.57
CA LYS A 58 -2.20 -19.34 2.96
C LYS A 58 -1.78 -20.81 2.86
N LYS A 59 -0.56 -21.07 2.38
CA LYS A 59 -0.03 -22.44 2.23
C LYS A 59 0.12 -23.12 3.58
N ILE A 60 0.69 -22.45 4.58
CA ILE A 60 0.87 -23.04 5.92
C ILE A 60 -0.50 -23.30 6.57
N HIS A 61 -1.43 -22.35 6.52
CA HIS A 61 -2.81 -22.54 6.99
C HIS A 61 -3.46 -23.77 6.37
N SER A 62 -3.36 -23.94 5.05
CA SER A 62 -3.88 -25.13 4.35
C SER A 62 -3.24 -26.42 4.86
N LYS A 63 -1.91 -26.44 5.02
CA LYS A 63 -1.20 -27.62 5.52
C LYS A 63 -1.59 -27.97 6.97
N ILE A 64 -1.70 -26.97 7.86
CA ILE A 64 -2.12 -27.18 9.27
C ILE A 64 -3.54 -27.74 9.35
N LEU A 65 -4.42 -27.36 8.43
CA LEU A 65 -5.78 -27.93 8.37
C LEU A 65 -5.80 -29.36 7.82
N SER A 66 -4.91 -29.69 6.89
CA SER A 66 -4.83 -31.02 6.26
C SER A 66 -4.16 -32.08 7.14
N SER A 67 -3.32 -31.66 8.10
CA SER A 67 -2.58 -32.58 8.96
C SER A 67 -3.26 -32.76 10.32
N PRO A 68 -3.49 -34.00 10.78
CA PRO A 68 -4.00 -34.28 12.12
C PRO A 68 -2.93 -34.11 13.22
N THR A 69 -1.66 -33.96 12.86
CA THR A 69 -0.56 -33.78 13.82
C THR A 69 -0.21 -32.30 13.99
N ASN A 70 -0.07 -31.86 15.24
CA ASN A 70 0.47 -30.55 15.58
C ASN A 70 1.97 -30.49 15.22
N ASP A 71 2.29 -29.99 14.03
CA ASP A 71 3.67 -29.68 13.65
C ASP A 71 4.05 -28.30 14.23
N GLU A 72 4.81 -28.32 15.32
CA GLU A 72 5.30 -27.11 15.99
C GLU A 72 6.22 -26.27 15.09
N ASN A 73 6.93 -26.87 14.13
CA ASN A 73 7.75 -26.09 13.20
C ASN A 73 6.88 -25.26 12.26
N MET A 74 5.78 -25.84 11.77
CA MET A 74 4.84 -25.12 10.91
C MET A 74 4.14 -23.99 11.65
N LYS A 75 3.76 -24.22 12.92
CA LYS A 75 3.18 -23.16 13.76
C LYS A 75 4.16 -22.01 13.98
N LYS A 76 5.42 -22.33 14.28
CA LYS A 76 6.46 -21.31 14.44
C LYS A 76 6.68 -20.52 13.15
N GLN A 77 6.75 -21.19 11.99
CA GLN A 77 6.88 -20.52 10.70
C GLN A 77 5.69 -19.60 10.41
N LEU A 78 4.46 -20.02 10.76
CA LEU A 78 3.27 -19.18 10.63
C LEU A 78 3.38 -17.92 11.51
N GLU A 79 3.78 -18.08 12.78
CA GLU A 79 3.96 -16.96 13.70
C GLU A 79 5.01 -15.97 13.20
N ASP A 80 6.15 -16.47 12.72
CA ASP A 80 7.23 -15.65 12.16
C ASP A 80 6.73 -14.86 10.92
N LEU A 81 5.98 -15.51 10.02
CA LEU A 81 5.39 -14.85 8.84
C LEU A 81 4.36 -13.79 9.22
N MET A 82 3.45 -14.09 10.16
CA MET A 82 2.45 -13.13 10.64
C MET A 82 3.12 -11.91 11.28
N ALA A 83 4.16 -12.12 12.08
CA ALA A 83 4.95 -11.04 12.67
C ALA A 83 5.66 -10.19 11.61
N ASP A 84 6.18 -10.82 10.56
CA ASP A 84 6.83 -10.12 9.45
C ASP A 84 5.83 -9.35 8.57
N VAL A 85 4.64 -9.88 8.31
CA VAL A 85 3.55 -9.15 7.65
C VAL A 85 3.21 -7.91 8.46
N LYS A 86 2.98 -8.04 9.77
CA LYS A 86 2.68 -6.92 10.67
C LYS A 86 3.78 -5.85 10.66
N ARG A 87 5.03 -6.26 10.81
CA ARG A 87 6.18 -5.35 10.85
C ARG A 87 6.34 -4.60 9.53
N THR A 88 6.18 -5.31 8.41
CA THR A 88 6.31 -4.72 7.08
C THR A 88 5.13 -3.79 6.79
N ALA A 89 3.91 -4.17 7.19
CA ALA A 89 2.71 -3.34 7.06
C ALA A 89 2.84 -2.02 7.81
N SER A 90 3.33 -2.06 9.04
CA SER A 90 3.58 -0.84 9.84
C SER A 90 4.57 0.09 9.14
N LYS A 91 5.66 -0.45 8.59
CA LYS A 91 6.66 0.35 7.85
C LYS A 91 6.07 1.00 6.60
N VAL A 92 5.29 0.26 5.82
CA VAL A 92 4.62 0.80 4.62
C VAL A 92 3.65 1.90 5.00
N ARG A 93 2.81 1.67 6.02
CA ARG A 93 1.89 2.67 6.56
C ARG A 93 2.61 3.95 6.96
N ASP A 94 3.67 3.85 7.74
CA ASP A 94 4.38 5.02 8.25
C ASP A 94 5.03 5.83 7.12
N LYS A 95 5.55 5.16 6.09
CA LYS A 95 6.10 5.79 4.89
C LYS A 95 5.02 6.46 4.02
N LEU A 96 3.88 5.80 3.81
CA LEU A 96 2.74 6.39 3.10
C LEU A 96 2.24 7.64 3.82
N LYS A 97 2.08 7.58 5.15
CA LYS A 97 1.72 8.76 5.97
C LYS A 97 2.74 9.90 5.81
N ALA A 98 4.03 9.60 5.78
CA ALA A 98 5.06 10.63 5.59
C ALA A 98 4.96 11.32 4.22
N ILE A 99 4.68 10.55 3.16
CA ILE A 99 4.45 11.09 1.81
C ILE A 99 3.15 11.93 1.78
N GLU A 100 2.07 11.46 2.40
CA GLU A 100 0.81 12.21 2.50
C GLU A 100 1.02 13.57 3.18
N MET A 101 1.71 13.61 4.32
CA MET A 101 2.04 14.85 5.01
C MET A 101 2.84 15.83 4.13
N ASN A 102 3.73 15.30 3.28
CA ASN A 102 4.48 16.11 2.32
C ASN A 102 3.55 16.69 1.24
N ILE A 103 2.61 15.88 0.71
CA ILE A 103 1.62 16.31 -0.28
C ILE A 103 0.70 17.39 0.30
N GLU A 104 0.16 17.20 1.49
CA GLU A 104 -0.70 18.19 2.17
C GLU A 104 0.02 19.53 2.38
N ALA A 105 1.30 19.49 2.73
CA ALA A 105 2.11 20.71 2.90
C ALA A 105 2.29 21.46 1.58
N MET A 106 2.49 20.74 0.47
CA MET A 106 2.58 21.31 -0.87
C MET A 106 1.25 21.90 -1.33
N GLU A 107 0.14 21.23 -1.02
CA GLU A 107 -1.22 21.69 -1.37
C GLU A 107 -1.58 23.00 -0.64
N LYS A 108 -1.27 23.11 0.65
CA LYS A 108 -1.44 24.34 1.45
C LYS A 108 -0.61 25.51 0.92
N SER A 109 0.54 25.23 0.32
CA SER A 109 1.40 26.24 -0.32
C SER A 109 0.92 26.70 -1.70
N GLY A 110 -0.13 26.07 -2.25
CA GLY A 110 -0.66 26.35 -3.59
C GLY A 110 0.24 25.84 -4.73
N SER A 111 1.18 24.93 -4.45
CA SER A 111 2.15 24.43 -5.42
C SER A 111 1.60 23.24 -6.21
N MET A 112 0.82 23.51 -7.27
CA MET A 112 0.37 22.49 -8.25
C MET A 112 1.45 22.17 -9.30
N SER A 113 2.69 21.98 -8.86
CA SER A 113 3.83 21.65 -9.72
C SER A 113 3.72 20.23 -10.33
N ALA A 114 4.58 19.92 -11.31
CA ALA A 114 4.69 18.57 -11.85
C ALA A 114 5.13 17.56 -10.76
N ASP A 115 6.04 17.99 -9.88
CA ASP A 115 6.52 17.25 -8.71
C ASP A 115 5.38 16.85 -7.77
N PHE A 116 4.54 17.81 -7.39
CA PHE A 116 3.34 17.59 -6.58
C PHE A 116 2.42 16.53 -7.21
N ARG A 117 2.15 16.65 -8.51
CA ARG A 117 1.31 15.69 -9.23
C ARG A 117 1.92 14.29 -9.22
N ILE A 118 3.21 14.17 -9.52
CA ILE A 118 3.91 12.87 -9.49
C ILE A 118 3.83 12.24 -8.10
N LYS A 119 4.11 13.02 -7.04
CA LYS A 119 4.03 12.55 -5.65
C LYS A 119 2.63 12.06 -5.29
N LYS A 120 1.59 12.85 -5.60
CA LYS A 120 0.19 12.51 -5.35
C LYS A 120 -0.22 11.23 -6.07
N ILE A 121 0.17 11.09 -7.34
CA ILE A 121 -0.12 9.89 -8.15
C ILE A 121 0.54 8.64 -7.57
N GLN A 122 1.84 8.72 -7.29
CA GLN A 122 2.59 7.59 -6.73
C GLN A 122 2.04 7.19 -5.36
N HIS A 123 1.71 8.16 -4.50
CA HIS A 123 1.10 7.90 -3.21
C HIS A 123 -0.20 7.10 -3.35
N SER A 124 -1.17 7.60 -4.13
CA SER A 124 -2.46 6.92 -4.28
C SER A 124 -2.34 5.53 -4.90
N MET A 125 -1.43 5.32 -5.88
CA MET A 125 -1.19 3.98 -6.45
C MET A 125 -0.61 3.00 -5.43
N LEU A 126 0.37 3.43 -4.62
CA LEU A 126 0.97 2.59 -3.58
C LEU A 126 -0.02 2.30 -2.45
N LEU A 127 -0.83 3.30 -2.07
CA LEU A 127 -1.89 3.17 -1.07
C LEU A 127 -2.89 2.10 -1.48
N GLN A 128 -3.38 2.15 -2.73
CA GLN A 128 -4.33 1.16 -3.25
C GLN A 128 -3.72 -0.25 -3.24
N LYS A 129 -2.51 -0.42 -3.76
CA LYS A 129 -1.82 -1.73 -3.75
C LYS A 129 -1.65 -2.28 -2.35
N PHE A 130 -1.31 -1.43 -1.38
CA PHE A 130 -1.16 -1.84 0.01
C PHE A 130 -2.50 -2.29 0.60
N ILE A 131 -3.59 -1.56 0.34
CA ILE A 131 -4.95 -1.93 0.76
C ILE A 131 -5.35 -3.28 0.16
N ASP A 132 -5.07 -3.51 -1.12
CA ASP A 132 -5.40 -4.77 -1.79
C ASP A 132 -4.70 -5.96 -1.10
N VAL A 133 -3.41 -5.82 -0.77
CA VAL A 133 -2.66 -6.87 -0.04
C VAL A 133 -3.19 -7.06 1.39
N MET A 134 -3.53 -5.97 2.08
CA MET A 134 -4.09 -6.04 3.44
C MET A 134 -5.48 -6.69 3.46
N ASN A 135 -6.31 -6.42 2.44
CA ASN A 135 -7.62 -7.05 2.28
C ASN A 135 -7.48 -8.54 2.01
N ASP A 136 -6.52 -8.95 1.17
CA ASP A 136 -6.24 -10.35 0.90
C ASP A 136 -5.69 -11.09 2.13
N TYR A 137 -4.84 -10.42 2.93
CA TYR A 137 -4.39 -10.95 4.22
C TYR A 137 -5.56 -11.11 5.19
N ASN A 138 -6.42 -10.09 5.35
CA ASN A 138 -7.59 -10.16 6.22
C ASN A 138 -8.55 -11.28 5.81
N LYS A 139 -8.86 -11.38 4.51
CA LYS A 139 -9.66 -12.46 3.95
C LYS A 139 -9.07 -13.83 4.29
N THR A 140 -7.76 -13.99 4.13
CA THR A 140 -7.05 -15.23 4.48
C THR A 140 -7.21 -15.59 5.96
N GLN A 141 -7.08 -14.61 6.87
CA GLN A 141 -7.24 -14.83 8.31
C GLN A 141 -8.66 -15.26 8.67
N VAL A 142 -9.67 -14.56 8.12
CA VAL A 142 -11.09 -14.88 8.34
C VAL A 142 -11.43 -16.27 7.81
N GLU A 143 -11.00 -16.61 6.58
CA GLU A 143 -11.22 -17.94 6.01
C GLU A 143 -10.59 -19.06 6.86
N TYR A 144 -9.41 -18.83 7.44
CA TYR A 144 -8.77 -19.80 8.31
C TYR A 144 -9.46 -19.91 9.69
N ARG A 145 -9.96 -18.80 10.24
CA ARG A 145 -10.78 -18.79 11.47
C ARG A 145 -12.02 -19.66 11.29
N GLU A 146 -12.78 -19.46 10.21
CA GLU A 146 -13.99 -20.23 9.91
C GLU A 146 -13.67 -21.72 9.75
N LYS A 147 -12.58 -22.08 9.05
CA LYS A 147 -12.16 -23.49 8.94
C LYS A 147 -11.75 -24.11 10.28
N CYS A 148 -11.16 -23.32 11.19
CA CYS A 148 -10.86 -23.80 12.55
C CYS A 148 -12.13 -24.03 13.35
N LYS A 149 -13.12 -23.13 13.23
CA LYS A 149 -14.44 -23.26 13.84
C LYS A 149 -15.16 -24.51 13.35
N ASP A 150 -15.26 -24.71 12.03
CA ASP A 150 -15.86 -25.90 11.42
C ASP A 150 -15.25 -27.20 11.95
N ARG A 151 -13.93 -27.18 12.18
CA ARG A 151 -13.22 -28.34 12.73
C ARG A 151 -13.55 -28.59 14.20
N ILE A 152 -13.64 -27.54 15.02
CA ILE A 152 -14.10 -27.65 16.42
C ILE A 152 -15.54 -28.21 16.45
N THR A 153 -16.44 -27.67 15.63
CA THR A 153 -17.83 -28.15 15.52
C THR A 153 -17.86 -29.64 15.17
N ARG A 154 -17.07 -30.06 14.18
CA ARG A 154 -16.95 -31.46 13.79
C ARG A 154 -16.40 -32.34 14.91
N GLN A 155 -15.42 -31.84 15.67
CA GLN A 155 -14.80 -32.61 16.74
C GLN A 155 -15.73 -32.78 17.94
N LEU A 156 -16.52 -31.77 18.27
CA LEU A 156 -17.59 -31.84 19.26
C LEU A 156 -18.65 -32.87 18.86
N TYR A 157 -19.08 -32.86 17.58
CA TYR A 157 -20.03 -33.83 17.05
C TYR A 157 -19.51 -35.28 17.16
N ILE A 158 -18.23 -35.52 16.84
CA ILE A 158 -17.59 -36.84 16.98
C ILE A 158 -17.59 -37.30 18.45
N THR A 159 -17.43 -36.37 19.41
CA THR A 159 -17.51 -36.69 20.84
C THR A 159 -18.93 -36.87 21.37
N GLY A 160 -19.95 -36.81 20.50
CA GLY A 160 -21.35 -37.00 20.85
C GLY A 160 -22.07 -35.74 21.32
N ARG A 161 -21.41 -34.57 21.27
CA ARG A 161 -22.01 -33.28 21.59
C ARG A 161 -22.48 -32.62 20.29
N GLN A 162 -23.79 -32.61 20.07
CA GLN A 162 -24.35 -31.78 19.00
C GLN A 162 -24.31 -30.32 19.46
N THR A 163 -23.63 -29.49 18.69
CA THR A 163 -23.53 -28.04 18.91
C THR A 163 -23.74 -27.33 17.59
N THR A 164 -24.52 -26.25 17.60
CA THR A 164 -24.71 -25.40 16.42
C THR A 164 -23.51 -24.48 16.21
N ASN A 165 -23.40 -23.86 15.03
CA ASN A 165 -22.33 -22.90 14.76
C ASN A 165 -22.44 -21.65 15.65
N GLU A 166 -23.64 -21.28 16.05
CA GLU A 166 -23.91 -20.18 16.97
C GLU A 166 -23.47 -20.52 18.39
N GLU A 167 -23.76 -21.74 18.87
CA GLU A 167 -23.30 -22.19 20.18
C GLU A 167 -21.77 -22.29 20.25
N VAL A 168 -21.12 -22.75 19.17
CA VAL A 168 -19.65 -22.78 19.11
C VAL A 168 -19.07 -21.37 19.12
N GLU A 169 -19.72 -20.40 18.48
CA GLU A 169 -19.30 -18.98 18.53
C GLU A 169 -19.40 -18.44 19.95
N GLU A 170 -20.52 -18.65 20.64
CA GLU A 170 -20.71 -18.24 22.04
C GLU A 170 -19.65 -18.88 22.96
N MET A 171 -19.32 -20.15 22.70
CA MET A 171 -18.24 -20.84 23.42
C MET A 171 -16.86 -20.21 23.17
N LEU A 172 -16.58 -19.74 21.95
CA LEU A 172 -15.34 -19.02 21.62
C LEU A 172 -15.30 -17.63 22.27
N GLU A 173 -16.40 -16.89 22.23
CA GLU A 173 -16.54 -15.56 22.84
C GLU A 173 -16.40 -15.59 24.37
N SER A 174 -16.81 -16.69 25.00
CA SER A 174 -16.67 -16.87 26.46
C SER A 174 -15.23 -16.82 26.94
N GLY A 175 -14.25 -17.01 26.03
CA GLY A 175 -12.82 -16.97 26.32
C GLY A 175 -12.33 -18.09 27.25
N ASN A 176 -13.19 -19.05 27.60
CA ASN A 176 -12.87 -20.13 28.53
C ASN A 176 -12.68 -21.47 27.79
N PRO A 177 -11.43 -21.95 27.60
CA PRO A 177 -11.16 -23.21 26.92
C PRO A 177 -11.79 -24.43 27.59
N THR A 178 -12.13 -24.35 28.89
CA THR A 178 -12.72 -25.48 29.62
C THR A 178 -14.18 -25.74 29.23
N ILE A 179 -14.85 -24.80 28.57
CA ILE A 179 -16.24 -24.95 28.14
C ILE A 179 -16.40 -26.08 27.11
N PHE A 180 -15.37 -26.29 26.29
CA PHE A 180 -15.27 -27.40 25.35
C PHE A 180 -14.99 -28.73 26.04
N THR A 181 -14.33 -28.69 27.21
CA THR A 181 -13.90 -29.89 27.94
C THR A 181 -14.93 -30.40 28.96
N GLN A 182 -15.84 -29.52 29.41
CA GLN A 182 -16.71 -29.79 30.55
C GLN A 182 -17.66 -30.98 30.34
N GLY A 183 -18.25 -31.14 29.14
CA GLY A 183 -19.16 -32.25 28.83
C GLY A 183 -18.44 -33.58 28.61
N ILE A 184 -17.27 -33.54 27.96
CA ILE A 184 -16.48 -34.73 27.59
C ILE A 184 -15.95 -35.45 28.83
N ILE A 185 -15.53 -34.71 29.86
CA ILE A 185 -14.93 -35.28 31.08
C ILE A 185 -16.00 -35.92 31.98
N THR A 186 -17.20 -35.35 32.09
CA THR A 186 -18.30 -35.91 32.89
C THR A 186 -18.75 -37.27 32.41
N ASP A 187 -18.94 -37.44 31.09
CA ASP A 187 -19.33 -38.74 30.52
C ASP A 187 -18.21 -39.77 30.68
N THR A 188 -16.95 -39.34 30.60
CA THR A 188 -15.78 -40.21 30.83
C THR A 188 -15.68 -40.67 32.30
N GLN A 189 -16.02 -39.80 33.25
CA GLN A 189 -15.99 -40.11 34.69
C GLN A 189 -17.18 -40.99 35.10
N GLN A 190 -18.37 -40.72 34.56
CA GLN A 190 -19.60 -41.46 34.82
C GLN A 190 -19.57 -42.86 34.16
N ALA A 191 -18.95 -42.99 32.99
CA ALA A 191 -18.66 -44.30 32.37
C ALA A 191 -17.59 -45.11 33.14
N LYS A 192 -16.58 -44.44 33.74
CA LYS A 192 -15.59 -45.07 34.63
C LYS A 192 -16.17 -45.59 35.94
N GLN A 193 -17.22 -44.97 36.48
CA GLN A 193 -17.86 -45.38 37.74
C GLN A 193 -18.72 -46.65 37.59
N SER A 194 -19.18 -46.99 36.38
CA SER A 194 -20.01 -48.17 36.10
C SER A 194 -19.22 -49.48 35.96
N LEU A 195 -18.12 -49.67 36.71
CA LEU A 195 -17.14 -50.73 36.45
C LEU A 195 -16.83 -51.62 37.68
N ALA A 196 -17.82 -52.31 38.24
CA ALA A 196 -17.65 -53.42 39.21
C ALA A 196 -18.12 -54.77 38.61
N ASP A 197 -17.24 -55.77 38.57
CA ASP A 197 -17.35 -57.19 38.10
C ASP A 197 -16.82 -57.72 36.74
N ILE A 198 -15.97 -58.75 36.86
CA ILE A 198 -14.82 -59.13 36.02
C ILE A 198 -15.14 -60.09 34.85
N GLN A 199 -14.20 -60.12 33.88
CA GLN A 199 -13.87 -61.18 32.90
C GLN A 199 -14.60 -61.32 31.56
N ALA A 200 -15.81 -60.77 31.36
CA ALA A 200 -16.32 -60.53 29.99
C ALA A 200 -15.80 -59.20 29.39
N ARG A 201 -15.09 -58.42 30.21
CA ARG A 201 -14.75 -57.01 29.99
C ARG A 201 -13.60 -56.72 29.03
N HIS A 202 -12.85 -57.68 28.50
CA HIS A 202 -11.64 -57.31 27.74
C HIS A 202 -11.98 -56.60 26.41
N ALA A 203 -13.04 -57.04 25.71
CA ALA A 203 -13.52 -56.36 24.50
C ALA A 203 -14.12 -54.98 24.82
N ASP A 204 -14.88 -54.87 25.92
CA ASP A 204 -15.48 -53.61 26.35
C ASP A 204 -14.45 -52.63 26.91
N ILE A 205 -13.41 -53.10 27.59
CA ILE A 205 -12.27 -52.30 28.07
C ILE A 205 -11.47 -51.79 26.88
N ILE A 206 -11.16 -52.63 25.89
CA ILE A 206 -10.47 -52.18 24.66
C ILE A 206 -11.32 -51.13 23.93
N LYS A 207 -12.64 -51.35 23.83
CA LYS A 207 -13.57 -50.39 23.20
C LYS A 207 -13.67 -49.08 24.01
N LEU A 208 -13.71 -49.16 25.34
CA LEU A 208 -13.77 -48.01 26.23
C LEU A 208 -12.44 -47.23 26.24
N GLU A 209 -11.31 -47.93 26.23
CA GLU A 209 -9.97 -47.34 26.16
C GLU A 209 -9.76 -46.64 24.81
N ASN A 210 -10.19 -47.26 23.71
CA ASN A 210 -10.19 -46.63 22.38
C ASN A 210 -11.09 -45.38 22.34
N ASN A 211 -12.31 -45.44 22.88
CA ASN A 211 -13.21 -44.29 22.95
C ASN A 211 -12.63 -43.17 23.83
N THR A 212 -11.98 -43.53 24.94
CA THR A 212 -11.33 -42.58 25.85
C THR A 212 -10.11 -41.92 25.19
N GLN A 213 -9.32 -42.69 24.46
CA GLN A 213 -8.17 -42.19 23.70
C GLN A 213 -8.63 -41.24 22.59
N GLN A 214 -9.71 -41.59 21.88
CA GLN A 214 -10.34 -40.75 20.87
C GLN A 214 -10.85 -39.44 21.47
N ALA A 215 -11.53 -39.48 22.61
CA ALA A 215 -12.02 -38.28 23.30
C ALA A 215 -10.86 -37.36 23.76
N LYS A 216 -9.77 -37.92 24.27
CA LYS A 216 -8.55 -37.16 24.62
C LYS A 216 -7.89 -36.51 23.41
N GLN A 217 -7.83 -37.22 22.29
CA GLN A 217 -7.26 -36.68 21.05
C GLN A 217 -8.13 -35.56 20.47
N SER A 218 -9.46 -35.74 20.48
CA SER A 218 -10.44 -34.70 20.17
C SER A 218 -10.24 -33.45 21.01
N LEU A 219 -10.01 -33.63 22.31
CA LEU A 219 -9.79 -32.54 23.25
C LEU A 219 -8.54 -31.73 22.92
N ALA A 220 -7.43 -32.42 22.68
CA ALA A 220 -6.16 -31.79 22.33
C ALA A 220 -6.27 -31.01 21.01
N ASP A 221 -7.05 -31.51 20.05
CA ASP A 221 -7.29 -30.82 18.79
C ASP A 221 -8.11 -29.54 18.99
N ILE A 222 -9.23 -29.62 19.72
CA ILE A 222 -10.08 -28.46 20.01
C ILE A 222 -9.27 -27.37 20.74
N GLN A 223 -8.46 -27.74 21.73
CA GLN A 223 -7.62 -26.79 22.46
C GLN A 223 -6.58 -26.12 21.56
N ALA A 224 -5.93 -26.88 20.68
CA ALA A 224 -4.99 -26.32 19.71
C ALA A 224 -5.68 -25.34 18.75
N ARG A 225 -6.91 -25.64 18.31
CA ARG A 225 -7.68 -24.76 17.42
C ARG A 225 -8.21 -23.52 18.08
N HIS A 226 -8.63 -23.62 19.33
CA HIS A 226 -8.99 -22.46 20.12
C HIS A 226 -7.80 -21.50 20.27
N ALA A 227 -6.61 -22.03 20.56
CA ALA A 227 -5.39 -21.24 20.65
C ALA A 227 -5.02 -20.56 19.31
N ASP A 228 -5.20 -21.25 18.19
CA ASP A 228 -5.04 -20.66 16.85
C ASP A 228 -6.02 -19.50 16.65
N ILE A 229 -7.32 -19.69 16.95
CA ILE A 229 -8.36 -18.65 16.79
C ILE A 229 -8.02 -17.37 17.57
N ILE A 230 -7.59 -17.49 18.83
CA ILE A 230 -7.18 -16.33 19.65
C ILE A 230 -6.07 -15.52 18.96
N LYS A 231 -5.07 -16.20 18.37
CA LYS A 231 -3.97 -15.52 17.68
C LYS A 231 -4.46 -14.80 16.42
N LEU A 232 -5.36 -15.42 15.66
CA LEU A 232 -5.98 -14.81 14.48
C LEU A 232 -6.76 -13.56 14.87
N GLU A 233 -7.57 -13.61 15.93
CA GLU A 233 -8.37 -12.47 16.39
C GLU A 233 -7.51 -11.28 16.79
N ASN A 234 -6.38 -11.52 17.45
CA ASN A 234 -5.40 -10.48 17.73
C ASN A 234 -4.82 -9.89 16.45
N SER A 235 -4.46 -10.73 15.47
CA SER A 235 -3.97 -10.25 14.17
C SER A 235 -5.03 -9.45 13.40
N ILE A 236 -6.30 -9.86 13.45
CA ILE A 236 -7.43 -9.17 12.80
C ILE A 236 -7.69 -7.82 13.46
N ARG A 237 -7.64 -7.74 14.79
CA ARG A 237 -7.80 -6.49 15.53
C ARG A 237 -6.72 -5.47 15.15
N GLU A 238 -5.47 -5.90 15.08
CA GLU A 238 -4.36 -5.03 14.67
C GLU A 238 -4.48 -4.57 13.20
N MET A 239 -4.99 -5.44 12.32
CA MET A 239 -5.33 -5.03 10.95
C MET A 239 -6.45 -4.00 10.92
N HIS A 240 -7.46 -4.15 11.76
CA HIS A 240 -8.58 -3.23 11.82
C HIS A 240 -8.11 -1.80 12.16
N ASP A 241 -7.22 -1.67 13.14
CA ASP A 241 -6.62 -0.37 13.50
C ASP A 241 -5.89 0.25 12.29
N MET A 242 -5.16 -0.55 11.53
CA MET A 242 -4.53 -0.09 10.28
C MET A 242 -5.57 0.33 9.24
N PHE A 243 -6.66 -0.41 9.05
CA PHE A 243 -7.72 -0.07 8.11
C PHE A 243 -8.42 1.25 8.45
N ILE A 244 -8.66 1.54 9.73
CA ILE A 244 -9.25 2.81 10.17
C ILE A 244 -8.34 3.97 9.78
N ASP A 245 -7.05 3.84 10.09
CA ASP A 245 -6.02 4.81 9.72
C ASP A 245 -5.97 5.05 8.20
N MET A 246 -6.08 3.97 7.42
CA MET A 246 -6.06 4.05 5.96
C MET A 246 -7.32 4.62 5.35
N ALA A 247 -8.49 4.28 5.90
CA ALA A 247 -9.76 4.81 5.43
C ALA A 247 -9.77 6.34 5.53
N LEU A 248 -9.19 6.87 6.62
CA LEU A 248 -9.00 8.31 6.82
C LEU A 248 -8.05 8.93 5.78
N LEU A 249 -6.97 8.22 5.39
CA LEU A 249 -6.06 8.67 4.34
C LEU A 249 -6.71 8.70 2.95
N ILE A 250 -7.61 7.75 2.67
CA ILE A 250 -8.37 7.69 1.40
C ILE A 250 -9.43 8.80 1.35
N GLU A 251 -10.15 9.02 2.46
CA GLU A 251 -11.21 10.03 2.54
C GLU A 251 -10.66 11.45 2.30
N ASN A 252 -9.48 11.76 2.84
CA ASN A 252 -8.80 13.05 2.61
C ASN A 252 -8.27 13.22 1.19
N GLN A 253 -7.98 12.13 0.47
CA GLN A 253 -7.49 12.18 -0.91
C GLN A 253 -8.61 12.45 -1.94
N GLY A 254 -9.87 12.30 -1.54
CA GLY A 254 -11.03 12.37 -2.43
C GLY A 254 -11.07 11.19 -3.42
N GLU A 255 -12.07 11.19 -4.31
CA GLU A 255 -12.17 10.24 -5.42
C GLU A 255 -11.09 10.57 -6.49
N ILE A 256 -9.84 10.16 -6.27
CA ILE A 256 -8.76 10.27 -7.26
C ILE A 256 -7.98 8.95 -7.14
N ILE A 257 -7.86 8.06 -8.14
CA ILE A 257 -7.47 8.22 -9.54
C ILE A 257 -7.95 6.97 -10.29
N ASP A 258 -8.94 7.10 -11.18
CA ASP A 258 -9.10 6.13 -12.28
C ASP A 258 -9.31 6.81 -13.64
N ARG A 259 -8.71 7.99 -13.81
CA ARG A 259 -8.65 8.68 -15.10
C ARG A 259 -7.27 9.25 -15.31
N ILE A 260 -6.44 8.49 -16.03
CA ILE A 260 -5.30 9.03 -16.81
C ILE A 260 -5.75 10.29 -17.56
N GLU A 261 -6.99 10.32 -18.04
CA GLU A 261 -7.66 11.46 -18.67
C GLU A 261 -7.61 12.73 -17.82
N THR A 262 -7.94 12.68 -16.52
CA THR A 262 -7.95 13.88 -15.65
C THR A 262 -6.54 14.47 -15.49
N GLN A 263 -5.52 13.64 -15.34
CA GLN A 263 -4.13 14.10 -15.18
C GLN A 263 -3.52 14.62 -16.49
N VAL A 264 -3.90 14.01 -17.62
CA VAL A 264 -3.55 14.51 -18.96
C VAL A 264 -4.24 15.86 -19.23
N VAL A 265 -5.50 16.03 -18.81
CA VAL A 265 -6.25 17.30 -18.93
C VAL A 265 -5.57 18.41 -18.13
N THR A 266 -5.26 18.21 -16.84
CA THR A 266 -4.58 19.25 -16.05
C THR A 266 -3.20 19.59 -16.61
N SER A 267 -2.48 18.60 -17.15
CA SER A 267 -1.18 18.83 -17.79
C SER A 267 -1.28 19.64 -19.09
N ARG A 268 -2.38 19.46 -19.84
CA ARG A 268 -2.66 20.25 -21.04
C ARG A 268 -2.87 21.73 -20.71
N GLU A 269 -3.62 22.04 -19.65
CA GLU A 269 -3.86 23.43 -19.22
C GLU A 269 -2.55 24.18 -18.90
N TYR A 270 -1.62 23.55 -18.16
CA TYR A 270 -0.31 24.17 -17.88
C TYR A 270 0.56 24.40 -19.12
N VAL A 271 0.51 23.49 -20.11
CA VAL A 271 1.24 23.66 -21.38
C VAL A 271 0.60 24.80 -22.20
N GLU A 272 -0.72 24.92 -22.17
CA GLU A 272 -1.46 26.00 -22.83
C GLU A 272 -1.10 27.37 -22.23
N ASP A 273 -1.02 27.46 -20.90
CA ASP A 273 -0.59 28.67 -20.18
C ASP A 273 0.87 29.00 -20.45
N GLY A 274 1.77 28.00 -20.42
CA GLY A 274 3.18 28.17 -20.76
C GLY A 274 3.38 28.66 -22.21
N LYS A 275 2.54 28.21 -23.14
CA LYS A 275 2.52 28.71 -24.53
C LYS A 275 2.08 30.18 -24.60
N GLN A 276 1.15 30.62 -23.74
CA GLN A 276 0.78 32.04 -23.68
C GLN A 276 1.90 32.89 -23.10
N GLU A 277 2.56 32.46 -22.04
CA GLU A 277 3.66 33.20 -21.42
C GLU A 277 4.89 33.30 -22.34
N THR A 278 5.24 32.24 -23.07
CA THR A 278 6.30 32.29 -24.09
C THR A 278 5.95 33.24 -25.24
N LYS A 279 4.68 33.29 -25.66
CA LYS A 279 4.21 34.25 -26.68
C LYS A 279 4.30 35.70 -26.18
N LYS A 280 3.93 35.97 -24.93
CA LYS A 280 4.10 37.29 -24.29
C LYS A 280 5.59 37.66 -24.19
N ALA A 281 6.45 36.72 -23.80
CA ALA A 281 7.89 36.93 -23.71
C ALA A 281 8.52 37.32 -25.07
N LEU A 282 8.16 36.63 -26.16
CA LEU A 282 8.60 36.98 -27.52
C LEU A 282 8.09 38.36 -27.95
N ALA A 283 6.85 38.72 -27.58
CA ALA A 283 6.29 40.04 -27.84
C ALA A 283 7.03 41.15 -27.07
N PHE A 284 7.42 40.91 -25.81
CA PHE A 284 8.24 41.85 -25.04
C PHE A 284 9.66 41.96 -25.61
N GLN A 285 10.28 40.85 -25.99
CA GLN A 285 11.62 40.83 -26.55
C GLN A 285 11.68 41.59 -27.89
N SER A 286 10.72 41.36 -28.80
CA SER A 286 10.64 42.07 -30.08
C SER A 286 10.38 43.57 -29.89
N LYS A 287 9.55 43.97 -28.92
CA LYS A 287 9.37 45.40 -28.55
C LYS A 287 10.65 46.01 -27.96
N SER A 288 11.37 45.27 -27.12
CA SER A 288 12.64 45.74 -26.55
C SER A 288 13.71 45.96 -27.63
N ARG A 289 13.83 45.05 -28.61
CA ARG A 289 14.72 45.21 -29.78
C ARG A 289 14.39 46.46 -30.60
N LYS A 290 13.11 46.75 -30.84
CA LYS A 290 12.68 47.97 -31.56
C LYS A 290 13.06 49.24 -30.80
N LYS A 291 12.89 49.26 -29.47
CA LYS A 291 13.31 50.39 -28.63
C LYS A 291 14.83 50.58 -28.62
N MET A 292 15.60 49.49 -28.57
CA MET A 292 17.06 49.52 -28.71
C MET A 292 17.50 50.16 -30.04
N ILE A 293 16.90 49.77 -31.16
CA ILE A 293 17.21 50.35 -32.48
C ILE A 293 16.90 51.86 -32.51
N ILE A 294 15.75 52.27 -31.97
CA ILE A 294 15.39 53.69 -31.88
C ILE A 294 16.40 54.45 -31.02
N CYS A 295 16.83 53.91 -29.88
CA CYS A 295 17.88 54.52 -29.07
C CYS A 295 19.20 54.68 -29.83
N TYR A 296 19.65 53.67 -30.59
CA TYR A 296 20.86 53.78 -31.41
C TYR A 296 20.77 54.85 -32.50
N ILE A 297 19.60 54.98 -33.16
CA ILE A 297 19.37 56.03 -34.17
C ILE A 297 19.40 57.42 -33.52
N CYS A 298 18.76 57.60 -32.37
CA CYS A 298 18.80 58.89 -31.67
C CYS A 298 20.23 59.27 -31.27
N LEU A 299 21.03 58.29 -30.81
CA LEU A 299 22.41 58.50 -30.38
C LEU A 299 23.33 58.87 -31.56
N SER A 300 23.15 58.23 -32.71
CA SER A 300 23.93 58.55 -33.92
C SER A 300 23.61 59.95 -34.46
N VAL A 301 22.34 60.37 -34.45
CA VAL A 301 21.94 61.73 -34.83
C VAL A 301 22.57 62.77 -33.90
N LEU A 302 22.58 62.51 -32.60
CA LEU A 302 23.17 63.39 -31.59
C LEU A 302 24.68 63.58 -31.83
N VAL A 303 25.40 62.50 -32.14
CA VAL A 303 26.83 62.55 -32.48
C VAL A 303 27.08 63.40 -33.73
N VAL A 304 26.27 63.24 -34.79
CA VAL A 304 26.41 64.03 -36.02
C VAL A 304 26.20 65.53 -35.76
N PHE A 305 25.20 65.89 -34.94
CA PHE A 305 24.96 67.28 -34.53
C PHE A 305 26.13 67.87 -33.74
N ILE A 306 26.73 67.09 -32.83
CA ILE A 306 27.90 67.55 -32.08
C ILE A 306 29.08 67.74 -33.03
N CYS A 307 29.36 66.79 -33.91
CA CYS A 307 30.43 66.91 -34.90
C CYS A 307 30.24 68.13 -35.82
N SER A 308 29.03 68.39 -36.31
CA SER A 308 28.77 69.53 -37.20
C SER A 308 28.96 70.87 -36.48
N SER A 309 28.50 71.00 -35.23
CA SER A 309 28.71 72.21 -34.43
C SER A 309 30.18 72.48 -34.16
N VAL A 310 30.98 71.45 -33.86
CA VAL A 310 32.44 71.58 -33.70
C VAL A 310 33.12 72.02 -35.00
N ILE A 311 32.75 71.45 -36.15
CA ILE A 311 33.29 71.84 -37.46
C ILE A 311 32.94 73.29 -37.80
N SER A 312 31.71 73.72 -37.56
CA SER A 312 31.29 75.12 -37.78
C SER A 312 32.10 76.09 -36.91
N VAL A 313 32.37 75.76 -35.65
CA VAL A 313 33.22 76.58 -34.78
C VAL A 313 34.65 76.67 -35.30
N ILE A 314 35.24 75.55 -35.72
CA ILE A 314 36.61 75.52 -36.26
C ILE A 314 36.71 76.32 -37.58
N THR A 315 35.68 76.31 -38.41
CA THR A 315 35.68 77.01 -39.71
C THR A 315 35.53 78.53 -39.56
N PHE A 316 34.96 78.99 -38.44
CA PHE A 316 34.69 80.41 -38.19
C PHE A 316 35.81 81.12 -37.40
N GLN A 317 36.86 80.39 -37.01
CA GLN A 317 37.99 80.86 -36.21
C GLN A 317 39.28 80.88 -37.03
#